data_AF-A0A1M7L5H5-F1
#
_entry.id   AF-A0A1M7L5H5-F1
#
_cell.length_a   1.000
_cell.length_b   1.000
_cell.length_c   1.000
_cell.angle_alpha   90.00
_cell.angle_beta   90.00
_cell.angle_gamma   90.00
#
_symmetry.space_group_name_H-M   'P 1'
#
loop_
_entity.id
_entity.type
_entity.pdbx_description
1 polymer ?
#
loop_
_entity_poly.entity_id
_entity_poly.type
_entity_poly.pdbx_seq_one_letter_code
_entity_poly.pdbx_strand_id
1 'polypeptide(L)'
;MTLDAILNERSGGNCEVCGGNTDLKIYEVLPETGAVEDYSILLCNTCRNQIEKKAELDPAHWSCLTTSMWSEVPGVQVVSWRMLNRLRDQSWAAEQLDMMYLDDDRLAWAKASGDHENDATVDLHRDSNGAVLQNGDTVVLTKSLDVKGTTLNAKLGTVVKNIRLVPDNTEQIEGKIEGQMIVILTKYLRKQH
;
A
#
# COMPACT_ATOMS: atom_id res chain seq x y z
N MET A 1 11.05 21.20 18.51
CA MET A 1 10.83 19.74 18.68
C MET A 1 11.03 19.08 17.33
N THR A 2 11.48 17.83 17.27
CA THR A 2 11.60 17.10 15.99
C THR A 2 10.21 16.71 15.48
N LEU A 3 10.06 16.49 14.17
CA LEU A 3 8.79 16.03 13.59
C LEU A 3 8.27 14.77 14.28
N ASP A 4 9.13 13.76 14.45
CA ASP A 4 8.78 12.53 15.18
C ASP A 4 8.21 12.80 16.58
N ALA A 5 8.78 13.75 17.33
CA ALA A 5 8.29 14.06 18.67
C ALA A 5 6.89 14.70 18.62
N ILE A 6 6.65 15.61 17.68
CA ILE A 6 5.35 16.27 17.47
C ILE A 6 4.29 15.23 17.11
N LEU A 7 4.60 14.34 16.15
CA LEU A 7 3.65 13.33 15.69
C LEU A 7 3.33 12.29 16.78
N ASN A 8 4.33 11.87 17.56
CA ASN A 8 4.10 10.93 18.66
C ASN A 8 3.29 11.56 19.80
N GLU A 9 3.52 12.83 20.13
CA GLU A 9 2.75 13.53 21.16
C GLU A 9 1.28 13.69 20.73
N ARG A 10 1.05 14.13 19.49
CA ARG A 10 -0.28 14.30 18.90
C ARG A 10 -1.08 13.00 18.81
N SER A 11 -0.43 11.93 18.36
CA SER A 11 -1.09 10.64 18.14
C SER A 11 -1.23 9.80 19.41
N GLY A 12 -0.57 10.20 20.50
CA GLY A 12 -0.44 9.39 21.70
C GLY A 12 0.30 8.06 21.46
N GLY A 13 1.18 8.01 20.47
CA GLY A 13 1.90 6.81 20.06
C GLY A 13 1.02 5.76 19.36
N ASN A 14 -0.03 6.20 18.65
CA ASN A 14 -0.93 5.33 17.87
C ASN A 14 -0.98 5.76 16.40
N CYS A 15 -1.48 4.88 15.55
CA CYS A 15 -1.81 5.19 14.17
C CYS A 15 -2.93 6.24 14.15
N GLU A 16 -2.70 7.36 13.49
CA GLU A 16 -3.64 8.50 13.48
C GLU A 16 -4.92 8.21 12.69
N VAL A 17 -4.97 7.09 11.95
CA VAL A 17 -6.13 6.68 11.16
C VAL A 17 -6.91 5.56 11.82
N CYS A 18 -6.25 4.44 12.18
CA CYS A 18 -6.92 3.25 12.73
C CYS A 18 -6.76 3.05 14.24
N GLY A 19 -5.90 3.83 14.91
CA GLY A 19 -5.64 3.70 16.35
C GLY A 19 -4.75 2.52 16.75
N GLY A 20 -4.25 1.70 15.81
CA GLY A 20 -3.30 0.62 16.12
C GLY A 20 -1.90 1.14 16.50
N ASN A 21 -1.12 0.37 17.25
CA ASN A 21 0.15 0.83 17.84
C ASN A 21 1.41 0.05 17.38
N THR A 22 1.30 -0.66 16.25
CA THR A 22 2.36 -1.56 15.76
C THR A 22 3.04 -1.01 14.50
N ASP A 23 4.38 -1.07 14.45
CA ASP A 23 5.25 -0.62 13.34
C ASP A 23 4.84 0.75 12.75
N LEU A 24 4.71 1.71 13.66
CA LEU A 24 4.36 3.08 13.35
C LEU A 24 5.50 3.78 12.62
N LYS A 25 5.20 4.38 11.47
CA LYS A 25 6.15 5.24 10.75
C LYS A 25 5.44 6.46 10.22
N ILE A 26 6.22 7.53 10.07
CA ILE A 26 5.79 8.76 9.43
C ILE A 26 5.44 8.46 7.97
N TYR A 27 4.27 8.95 7.56
CA TYR A 27 3.77 8.89 6.20
C TYR A 27 3.43 10.30 5.74
N GLU A 28 3.99 10.71 4.61
CA GLU A 28 3.76 12.01 4.00
C GLU A 28 2.60 11.91 3.01
N VAL A 29 1.56 12.72 3.24
CA VAL A 29 0.35 12.76 2.42
C VAL A 29 0.61 13.63 1.20
N LEU A 30 0.98 12.97 0.10
CA LEU A 30 1.29 13.65 -1.16
C LEU A 30 0.02 14.11 -1.91
N PRO A 31 0.08 15.18 -2.72
CA PRO A 31 1.19 16.14 -2.78
C PRO A 31 1.28 16.96 -1.49
N GLU A 32 2.48 17.34 -1.06
CA GLU A 32 2.68 18.12 0.17
C GLU A 32 1.99 19.48 0.08
N THR A 33 1.25 19.88 1.11
CA THR A 33 0.63 21.21 1.20
C THR A 33 0.66 21.72 2.63
N GLY A 34 0.96 23.01 2.83
CA GLY A 34 1.04 23.60 4.16
C GLY A 34 2.30 23.22 4.94
N ALA A 35 2.18 23.11 6.26
CA ALA A 35 3.29 22.77 7.14
C ALA A 35 3.56 21.26 7.15
N VAL A 36 4.83 20.87 7.38
CA VAL A 36 5.25 19.45 7.39
C VAL A 36 4.47 18.60 8.38
N GLU A 37 4.09 19.16 9.52
CA GLU A 37 3.25 18.50 10.52
C GLU A 37 1.80 18.27 10.08
N ASP A 38 1.28 19.07 9.15
CA ASP A 38 -0.09 18.94 8.64
C ASP A 38 -0.21 17.82 7.61
N TYR A 39 0.81 17.65 6.77
CA TYR A 39 0.85 16.58 5.76
C TYR A 39 1.60 15.34 6.21
N SER A 40 2.25 15.34 7.36
CA SER A 40 2.88 14.14 7.93
C SER A 40 2.01 13.51 9.01
N ILE A 41 1.68 12.24 8.85
CA ILE A 41 0.85 11.47 9.79
C ILE A 41 1.53 10.16 10.20
N LEU A 42 1.23 9.69 11.41
CA LEU A 42 1.77 8.43 11.91
C LEU A 42 0.86 7.26 11.50
N LEU A 43 1.38 6.29 10.73
CA LEU A 43 0.62 5.14 10.26
C LEU A 43 1.23 3.81 10.68
N CYS A 44 0.36 2.86 11.03
CA CYS A 44 0.74 1.46 11.16
C CYS A 44 1.00 0.83 9.79
N ASN A 45 1.67 -0.32 9.78
CA ASN A 45 2.03 -1.03 8.55
C ASN A 45 0.81 -1.40 7.69
N THR A 46 -0.31 -1.78 8.30
CA THR A 46 -1.53 -2.16 7.56
C THR A 46 -2.11 -0.97 6.80
N CYS A 47 -2.32 0.18 7.46
CA CYS A 47 -2.84 1.38 6.81
C CYS A 47 -1.92 1.83 5.68
N ARG A 48 -0.61 1.93 5.94
CA ARG A 48 0.39 2.35 4.95
C ARG A 48 0.37 1.44 3.72
N ASN A 49 0.40 0.12 3.88
CA ASN A 49 0.41 -0.80 2.75
C ASN A 49 -0.88 -0.74 1.93
N GLN A 50 -2.04 -0.55 2.56
CA GLN A 50 -3.31 -0.45 1.85
C GLN A 50 -3.51 0.91 1.15
N ILE A 51 -3.03 2.00 1.76
CA ILE A 51 -2.97 3.34 1.12
C ILE A 51 -2.05 3.30 -0.11
N GLU A 52 -0.84 2.77 0.04
CA GLU A 52 0.16 2.67 -1.03
C GLU A 52 -0.14 1.56 -2.05
N LYS A 53 -1.31 0.91 -1.99
CA LYS A 53 -1.72 -0.16 -2.91
C LYS A 53 -0.70 -1.31 -2.96
N LYS A 54 -0.08 -1.62 -1.82
CA LYS A 54 0.83 -2.76 -1.60
C LYS A 54 0.16 -3.95 -0.91
N ALA A 55 -1.10 -3.79 -0.53
CA ALA A 55 -1.97 -4.81 0.03
C ALA A 55 -3.42 -4.58 -0.42
N GLU A 56 -4.23 -5.63 -0.40
CA GLU A 56 -5.67 -5.53 -0.65
C GLU A 56 -6.33 -4.62 0.38
N LEU A 57 -7.37 -3.90 -0.07
CA LEU A 57 -8.23 -3.17 0.84
C LEU A 57 -9.06 -4.14 1.68
N ASP A 58 -9.00 -3.97 2.99
CA ASP A 58 -9.86 -4.67 3.96
C ASP A 58 -10.94 -3.70 4.48
N PRO A 59 -12.19 -3.78 4.00
CA PRO A 59 -13.25 -2.89 4.44
C PRO A 59 -13.50 -2.91 5.96
N ALA A 60 -13.26 -4.04 6.63
CA ALA A 60 -13.46 -4.14 8.07
C ALA A 60 -12.40 -3.32 8.84
N HIS A 61 -11.14 -3.35 8.39
CA HIS A 61 -10.07 -2.53 8.93
C HIS A 61 -10.38 -1.03 8.82
N TRP A 62 -10.96 -0.61 7.70
CA TRP A 62 -11.28 0.80 7.40
C TRP A 62 -12.57 1.31 8.03
N SER A 63 -13.27 0.52 8.83
CA SER A 63 -14.42 1.01 9.62
C SER A 63 -14.06 2.18 10.55
N CYS A 64 -12.78 2.28 10.94
CA CYS A 64 -12.22 3.41 11.69
C CYS A 64 -12.34 4.78 10.99
N LEU A 65 -12.58 4.80 9.67
CA LEU A 65 -12.75 6.04 8.90
C LEU A 65 -13.94 6.88 9.37
N THR A 66 -14.97 6.24 9.92
CA THR A 66 -16.13 6.91 10.57
C THR A 66 -15.72 7.87 11.69
N THR A 67 -14.58 7.61 12.34
CA THR A 67 -14.02 8.47 13.40
C THR A 67 -12.92 9.37 12.85
N SER A 68 -11.95 8.82 12.11
CA SER A 68 -10.76 9.57 11.68
C SER A 68 -11.05 10.67 10.65
N MET A 69 -12.16 10.58 9.90
CA MET A 69 -12.62 11.65 9.02
C MET A 69 -12.88 12.98 9.74
N TRP A 70 -13.14 12.94 11.06
CA TRP A 70 -13.39 14.12 11.90
C TRP A 70 -12.14 14.62 12.64
N SER A 71 -10.97 14.06 12.33
CA SER A 71 -9.70 14.49 12.92
C SER A 71 -9.43 15.98 12.65
N GLU A 72 -8.84 16.68 13.62
CA GLU A 72 -8.38 18.06 13.42
C GLU A 72 -7.10 18.13 12.56
N VAL A 73 -6.45 16.98 12.34
CA VAL A 73 -5.21 16.88 11.56
C VAL A 73 -5.54 16.84 10.07
N PRO A 74 -5.11 17.83 9.26
CA PRO A 74 -5.47 17.91 7.85
C PRO A 74 -5.09 16.66 7.04
N GLY A 75 -3.88 16.13 7.23
CA GLY A 75 -3.42 14.92 6.55
C GLY A 75 -4.25 13.68 6.87
N VAL A 76 -4.75 13.56 8.10
CA VAL A 76 -5.64 12.45 8.49
C VAL A 76 -6.97 12.58 7.77
N GLN A 77 -7.59 13.76 7.76
CA GLN A 77 -8.86 13.97 7.05
C GLN A 77 -8.73 13.69 5.54
N VAL A 78 -7.64 14.15 4.92
CA VAL A 78 -7.40 13.91 3.49
C VAL A 78 -7.23 12.44 3.18
N VAL A 79 -6.45 11.71 3.97
CA VAL A 79 -6.30 10.26 3.81
C VAL A 79 -7.63 9.56 4.04
N SER A 80 -8.39 9.93 5.07
CA SER A 80 -9.69 9.34 5.34
C SER A 80 -10.68 9.55 4.19
N TRP A 81 -10.72 10.76 3.63
CA TRP A 81 -11.56 11.06 2.46
C TRP A 81 -11.15 10.24 1.23
N ARG A 82 -9.85 10.12 0.95
CA ARG A 82 -9.35 9.31 -0.19
C ARG A 82 -9.72 7.85 -0.03
N MET A 83 -9.54 7.30 1.17
CA MET A 83 -9.83 5.90 1.46
C MET A 83 -11.33 5.60 1.45
N LEU A 84 -12.16 6.53 1.94
CA LEU A 84 -13.61 6.42 1.82
C LEU A 84 -14.06 6.39 0.34
N ASN A 85 -13.47 7.21 -0.53
CA ASN A 85 -13.77 7.16 -1.98
C ASN A 85 -13.36 5.84 -2.62
N ARG A 86 -12.20 5.28 -2.26
CA ARG A 86 -11.78 3.94 -2.73
C ARG A 86 -12.70 2.82 -2.26
N LEU A 87 -13.45 3.05 -1.18
CA LEU A 87 -14.42 2.10 -0.61
C LEU A 87 -15.86 2.49 -0.91
N ARG A 88 -16.12 3.41 -1.86
CA ARG A 88 -17.44 4.00 -2.09
C ARG A 88 -18.53 3.00 -2.50
N ASP A 89 -18.14 1.83 -3.00
CA ASP A 89 -19.06 0.71 -3.25
C ASP A 89 -19.63 0.09 -1.96
N GLN A 90 -19.00 0.34 -0.82
CA GLN A 90 -19.51 -0.02 0.49
C GLN A 90 -20.51 1.03 0.96
N SER A 91 -21.74 0.60 1.31
CA SER A 91 -22.80 1.52 1.72
C SER A 91 -22.39 2.43 2.88
N TRP A 92 -21.71 1.87 3.89
CA TRP A 92 -21.25 2.63 5.04
C TRP A 92 -20.25 3.73 4.67
N ALA A 93 -19.40 3.51 3.66
CA ALA A 93 -18.39 4.47 3.23
C ALA A 93 -19.04 5.60 2.42
N ALA A 94 -20.01 5.27 1.55
CA ALA A 94 -20.80 6.26 0.83
C ALA A 94 -21.56 7.19 1.79
N GLU A 95 -22.20 6.63 2.82
CA GLU A 95 -22.90 7.41 3.85
C GLU A 95 -21.95 8.35 4.61
N GLN A 96 -20.73 7.91 4.93
CA GLN A 96 -19.74 8.80 5.56
C GLN A 96 -19.30 9.93 4.62
N LEU A 97 -19.08 9.63 3.34
CA LEU A 97 -18.70 10.68 2.37
C LEU A 97 -19.76 11.77 2.25
N ASP A 98 -21.05 11.40 2.30
CA ASP A 98 -22.15 12.36 2.22
C ASP A 98 -22.22 13.29 3.44
N MET A 99 -21.74 12.83 4.60
CA MET A 99 -21.64 13.62 5.82
C MET A 99 -20.33 14.41 5.94
N MET A 100 -19.27 13.96 5.25
CA MET A 100 -17.96 14.58 5.34
C MET A 100 -17.94 15.95 4.66
N TYR A 101 -17.51 16.97 5.40
CA TYR A 101 -17.23 18.28 4.83
C TYR A 101 -15.73 18.57 4.89
N LEU A 102 -15.15 18.90 3.74
CA LEU A 102 -13.81 19.47 3.61
C LEU A 102 -13.97 20.88 3.04
N ASP A 103 -13.19 21.83 3.55
CA ASP A 103 -13.06 23.13 2.90
C ASP A 103 -12.44 22.99 1.49
N ASP A 104 -12.56 24.04 0.68
CA ASP A 104 -12.15 24.02 -0.72
C ASP A 104 -10.67 23.65 -0.90
N ASP A 105 -9.80 24.14 0.01
CA ASP A 105 -8.37 23.88 -0.03
C ASP A 105 -8.04 22.42 0.29
N ARG A 106 -8.65 21.86 1.35
CA ARG A 106 -8.49 20.44 1.73
C ARG A 106 -9.10 19.52 0.69
N LEU A 107 -10.24 19.86 0.13
CA LEU A 107 -10.87 19.06 -0.93
C LEU A 107 -10.02 19.05 -2.20
N ALA A 108 -9.45 20.21 -2.58
CA ALA A 108 -8.53 20.30 -3.70
C ALA A 108 -7.28 19.43 -3.46
N TRP A 109 -6.70 19.49 -2.25
CA TRP A 109 -5.57 18.64 -1.87
C TRP A 109 -5.93 17.15 -1.89
N ALA A 110 -7.10 16.78 -1.36
CA ALA A 110 -7.54 15.39 -1.34
C ALA A 110 -7.70 14.81 -2.75
N LYS A 111 -8.19 15.62 -3.70
CA LYS A 111 -8.34 15.23 -5.10
C LYS A 111 -7.02 15.18 -5.88
N ALA A 112 -6.03 15.99 -5.49
CA ALA A 112 -4.80 16.18 -6.27
C ALA A 112 -3.96 14.91 -6.50
N SER A 113 -4.07 13.87 -5.65
CA SER A 113 -3.37 12.60 -5.90
C SER A 113 -4.05 11.70 -6.92
N GLY A 114 -5.32 11.94 -7.26
CA GLY A 114 -6.12 11.03 -8.08
C GLY A 114 -6.47 9.70 -7.41
N ASP A 115 -6.07 9.46 -6.15
CA ASP A 115 -6.31 8.17 -5.47
C ASP A 115 -7.81 7.86 -5.33
N HIS A 116 -8.63 8.89 -5.18
CA HIS A 116 -10.08 8.82 -5.05
C HIS A 116 -10.81 8.30 -6.30
N GLU A 117 -10.16 8.32 -7.47
CA GLU A 117 -10.72 7.80 -8.73
C GLU A 117 -10.41 6.31 -8.93
N ASN A 118 -9.53 5.74 -8.10
CA ASN A 118 -9.20 4.33 -8.18
C ASN A 118 -10.23 3.50 -7.41
N ASP A 119 -10.84 2.55 -8.10
CA ASP A 119 -11.68 1.54 -7.45
C ASP A 119 -10.87 0.71 -6.45
N ALA A 120 -11.58 -0.05 -5.61
CA ALA A 120 -10.95 -0.93 -4.62
C ALA A 120 -10.04 -2.00 -5.24
N THR A 121 -10.11 -2.20 -6.56
CA THR A 121 -9.29 -3.13 -7.32
C THR A 121 -7.84 -2.65 -7.37
N VAL A 122 -6.95 -3.43 -6.77
CA VAL A 122 -5.51 -3.19 -6.84
C VAL A 122 -4.88 -4.31 -7.67
N ASP A 123 -4.24 -3.95 -8.76
CA ASP A 123 -3.42 -4.84 -9.57
C ASP A 123 -2.13 -5.18 -8.81
N LEU A 124 -2.21 -6.22 -7.97
CA LEU A 124 -1.10 -6.72 -7.16
C LEU A 124 -0.43 -7.92 -7.84
N HIS A 125 0.90 -7.94 -7.76
CA HIS A 125 1.68 -9.13 -8.12
C HIS A 125 1.41 -10.23 -7.10
N ARG A 126 0.94 -11.39 -7.56
CA ARG A 126 0.62 -12.53 -6.70
C ARG A 126 1.32 -13.78 -7.14
N ASP A 127 1.85 -14.52 -6.17
CA ASP A 127 2.43 -15.84 -6.40
C ASP A 127 1.35 -16.89 -6.74
N SER A 128 1.76 -18.13 -6.98
CA SER A 128 0.83 -19.23 -7.31
C SER A 128 -0.17 -19.59 -6.21
N ASN A 129 0.06 -19.12 -4.98
CA ASN A 129 -0.78 -19.36 -3.81
C ASN A 129 -1.63 -18.13 -3.44
N GLY A 130 -1.56 -17.05 -4.23
CA GLY A 130 -2.29 -15.81 -3.97
C GLY A 130 -1.60 -14.84 -3.01
N ALA A 131 -0.38 -15.15 -2.54
CA ALA A 131 0.36 -14.25 -1.67
C ALA A 131 0.89 -13.05 -2.45
N VAL A 132 0.69 -11.84 -1.91
CA VAL A 132 1.16 -10.60 -2.52
C VAL A 132 2.68 -10.53 -2.44
N LEU A 133 3.29 -10.27 -3.61
CA LEU A 133 4.71 -10.10 -3.79
C LEU A 133 5.08 -8.62 -3.68
N GLN A 134 6.25 -8.36 -3.10
CA GLN A 134 6.84 -7.03 -2.94
C GLN A 134 8.27 -7.02 -3.47
N ASN A 135 8.75 -5.85 -3.87
CA ASN A 135 10.16 -5.65 -4.20
C ASN A 135 11.03 -6.07 -3.02
N GLY A 136 12.07 -6.87 -3.28
CA GLY A 136 12.97 -7.39 -2.25
C GLY A 136 12.58 -8.74 -1.68
N ASP A 137 11.37 -9.24 -1.98
CA ASP A 137 10.94 -10.57 -1.49
C ASP A 137 11.86 -11.69 -1.99
N THR A 138 11.84 -12.80 -1.26
CA THR A 138 12.41 -14.07 -1.69
C THR A 138 11.29 -15.00 -2.11
N VAL A 139 11.44 -15.63 -3.27
CA VAL A 139 10.46 -16.56 -3.86
C VAL A 139 11.14 -17.86 -4.25
N VAL A 140 10.34 -18.91 -4.40
CA VAL A 140 10.79 -20.24 -4.82
C VAL A 140 10.05 -20.66 -6.07
N LEU A 141 10.76 -21.21 -7.05
CA LEU A 141 10.16 -21.79 -8.24
C LEU A 141 9.32 -23.02 -7.89
N THR A 142 8.05 -23.00 -8.27
CA THR A 142 7.11 -24.12 -8.13
C THR A 142 7.09 -25.04 -9.35
N LYS A 143 7.82 -24.69 -10.42
CA LYS A 143 8.06 -25.50 -11.62
C LYS A 143 9.47 -25.27 -12.15
N SER A 144 10.04 -26.26 -12.84
CA SER A 144 11.27 -26.06 -13.61
C SER A 144 10.97 -25.23 -14.85
N LEU A 145 11.84 -24.25 -15.15
CA LEU A 145 11.69 -23.33 -16.28
C LEU A 145 12.94 -23.36 -17.14
N ASP A 146 12.75 -23.48 -18.45
CA ASP A 146 13.79 -23.22 -19.44
C ASP A 146 13.84 -21.71 -19.71
N VAL A 147 14.96 -21.08 -19.39
CA VAL A 147 15.13 -19.65 -19.60
C VAL A 147 15.39 -19.40 -21.08
N LYS A 148 14.46 -18.68 -21.73
CA LYS A 148 14.60 -18.34 -23.14
C LYS A 148 15.86 -17.49 -23.35
N GLY A 149 16.68 -17.86 -24.33
CA GLY A 149 17.88 -17.11 -24.70
C GLY A 149 19.14 -17.50 -23.93
N THR A 150 19.08 -18.48 -23.02
CA THR A 150 20.26 -19.01 -22.32
C THR A 150 20.21 -20.55 -22.28
N THR A 151 21.32 -21.18 -21.93
CA THR A 151 21.37 -22.62 -21.65
C THR A 151 20.98 -22.94 -20.19
N LEU A 152 20.47 -21.94 -19.46
CA LEU A 152 20.16 -22.06 -18.04
C LEU A 152 18.78 -22.69 -17.86
N ASN A 153 18.74 -23.84 -17.19
CA ASN A 153 17.53 -24.49 -16.73
C ASN A 153 17.35 -24.21 -15.24
N ALA A 154 16.35 -23.40 -14.89
CA ALA A 154 16.03 -23.09 -13.51
C ALA A 154 15.14 -24.21 -12.95
N LYS A 155 15.68 -25.03 -12.05
CA LYS A 155 14.97 -26.22 -11.53
C LYS A 155 13.88 -25.85 -10.54
N LEU A 156 12.88 -26.70 -10.41
CA LEU A 156 11.94 -26.70 -9.28
C LEU A 156 12.68 -26.53 -7.95
N GLY A 157 12.18 -25.66 -7.08
CA GLY A 157 12.78 -25.39 -5.78
C GLY A 157 13.93 -24.38 -5.80
N THR A 158 14.33 -23.86 -6.97
CA THR A 158 15.33 -22.78 -7.05
C THR A 158 14.81 -21.55 -6.30
N VAL A 159 15.63 -21.02 -5.40
CA VAL A 159 15.33 -19.82 -4.61
C VAL A 159 15.81 -18.59 -5.37
N VAL A 160 14.93 -17.62 -5.54
CA VAL A 160 15.20 -16.33 -6.16
C VAL A 160 15.02 -15.25 -5.10
N LYS A 161 16.12 -14.61 -4.71
CA LYS A 161 16.13 -13.58 -3.66
C LYS A 161 16.07 -12.19 -4.28
N ASN A 162 15.53 -11.22 -3.53
CA ASN A 162 15.53 -9.81 -3.89
C ASN A 162 14.86 -9.56 -5.26
N ILE A 163 13.64 -10.10 -5.43
CA ILE A 163 12.88 -9.93 -6.68
C ILE A 163 12.51 -8.46 -6.91
N ARG A 164 12.27 -8.11 -8.18
CA ARG A 164 11.68 -6.83 -8.56
C ARG A 164 10.35 -7.07 -9.27
N LEU A 165 9.34 -6.29 -8.94
CA LEU A 165 8.03 -6.31 -9.58
C LEU A 165 8.09 -5.56 -10.91
N VAL A 166 7.36 -6.05 -11.92
CA VAL A 166 7.27 -5.38 -13.22
C VAL A 166 6.11 -4.38 -13.17
N PRO A 167 6.35 -3.06 -13.29
CA PRO A 167 5.31 -2.05 -13.07
C PRO A 167 4.05 -2.23 -13.92
N ASP A 168 4.20 -2.66 -15.17
CA ASP A 168 3.11 -2.75 -16.15
C ASP A 168 2.60 -4.19 -16.37
N ASN A 169 3.07 -5.17 -15.57
CA ASN A 169 2.65 -6.55 -15.73
C ASN A 169 2.70 -7.33 -14.41
N THR A 170 1.57 -7.40 -13.72
CA THR A 170 1.42 -8.10 -12.44
C THR A 170 1.65 -9.61 -12.50
N GLU A 171 1.62 -10.20 -13.69
CA GLU A 171 1.94 -11.61 -13.90
C GLU A 171 3.45 -11.86 -14.02
N GLN A 172 4.30 -10.82 -13.99
CA GLN A 172 5.75 -10.92 -14.20
C GLN A 172 6.55 -10.29 -13.05
N ILE A 173 7.66 -10.94 -12.69
CA ILE A 173 8.70 -10.36 -11.84
C ILE A 173 10.06 -10.56 -12.48
N GLU A 174 11.01 -9.73 -12.10
CA GLU A 174 12.42 -9.88 -12.43
C GLU A 174 13.15 -10.52 -11.24
N GLY A 175 13.98 -11.52 -11.54
CA GLY A 175 14.75 -12.24 -10.55
C GLY A 175 16.15 -12.56 -11.05
N LYS A 176 17.08 -12.80 -10.12
CA LYS A 176 18.46 -13.18 -10.46
C LYS A 176 18.70 -14.66 -10.14
N ILE A 177 19.10 -15.44 -11.15
CA ILE A 177 19.49 -16.85 -11.01
C ILE A 177 20.88 -17.04 -11.61
N GLU A 178 21.82 -17.62 -10.85
CA GLU A 178 23.23 -17.85 -11.25
C GLU A 178 23.91 -16.63 -11.92
N GLY A 179 23.62 -15.43 -11.43
CA GLY A 179 24.23 -14.21 -11.98
C GLY A 179 23.44 -13.54 -13.10
N GLN A 180 22.47 -14.21 -13.71
CA GLN A 180 21.66 -13.71 -14.82
C GLN A 180 20.32 -13.17 -14.33
N MET A 181 19.91 -12.02 -14.88
CA MET A 181 18.57 -11.46 -14.66
C MET A 181 17.59 -12.12 -15.62
N ILE A 182 16.47 -12.60 -15.11
CA ILE A 182 15.42 -13.26 -15.88
C ILE A 182 14.05 -12.73 -15.47
N VAL A 183 13.11 -12.77 -16.41
CA VAL A 183 11.70 -12.49 -16.17
C VAL A 183 10.98 -13.80 -15.88
N ILE A 184 10.23 -13.86 -14.79
CA ILE A 184 9.55 -15.06 -14.31
C ILE A 184 8.07 -14.75 -14.14
N LEU A 185 7.20 -15.66 -14.60
CA LEU A 185 5.76 -15.53 -14.37
C LEU A 185 5.41 -15.86 -12.92
N THR A 186 4.61 -15.01 -12.28
CA THR A 186 4.29 -15.13 -10.85
C THR A 186 3.54 -16.41 -10.51
N LYS A 187 2.76 -16.96 -11.45
CA LYS A 187 2.08 -18.27 -11.32
C LYS A 187 3.02 -19.47 -11.16
N TYR A 188 4.33 -19.30 -11.37
CA TYR A 188 5.36 -20.32 -11.16
C TYR A 188 6.23 -20.06 -9.93
N LEU A 189 5.82 -19.12 -9.08
CA LEU A 189 6.53 -18.72 -7.89
C LEU A 189 5.69 -18.97 -6.65
N ARG A 190 6.36 -19.19 -5.53
CA ARG A 190 5.78 -19.13 -4.20
C ARG A 190 6.63 -18.23 -3.31
N LYS A 191 6.03 -17.28 -2.61
CA LYS A 191 6.71 -16.43 -1.63
C LYS A 191 7.31 -17.30 -0.51
N GLN A 192 8.57 -17.06 -0.19
CA GLN A 192 9.25 -17.69 0.93
C GLN A 192 9.09 -16.78 2.14
N HIS A 193 8.43 -17.29 3.19
CA HIS A 193 8.35 -16.62 4.49
C HIS A 193 9.72 -16.58 5.18
#